data_AF-A0A4Q3YDK7-F1
#
_entry.id   AF-A0A4Q3YDK7-F1
#
_cell.length_a   1.000
_cell.length_b   1.000
_cell.length_c   1.000
_cell.angle_alpha   90.00
_cell.angle_beta   90.00
_cell.angle_gamma   90.00
#
_symmetry.space_group_name_H-M   'P 1'
#
loop_
_entity.id
_entity.type
_entity.pdbx_description
1 polymer ?
#
loop_
_entity_poly.entity_id
_entity_poly.type
_entity_poly.pdbx_seq_one_letter_code
_entity_poly.pdbx_strand_id
1 'polypeptide(L)'
;MTEFPDEGRFERGKMDRLTGAQWVHVTPEMARAHPQGNLSPMLWIIVIIFVGAAGFQLWETLGGVGRFSWVGVVLKLGTAILLVLRAPYALVLAMVQLIFSVFTLATFLADGISPFAIVELIFVILAVSYLMEGDRPNLIYRHRFRSYPKGE
;
A
#
# COMPACT_ATOMS: atom_id res chain seq x y z
N MET A 1 -1.94 33.15 -2.76
CA MET A 1 -1.97 32.48 -1.44
C MET A 1 -3.23 31.64 -1.44
N THR A 2 -3.10 30.32 -1.56
CA THR A 2 -4.25 29.43 -1.60
C THR A 2 -4.81 29.37 -0.18
N GLU A 3 -6.02 29.90 0.02
CA GLU A 3 -6.74 29.79 1.28
C GLU A 3 -6.84 28.31 1.64
N PHE A 4 -6.11 27.91 2.68
CA PHE A 4 -6.37 26.65 3.34
C PHE A 4 -7.79 26.77 3.91
N PRO A 5 -8.71 25.84 3.60
CA PRO A 5 -10.06 25.92 4.12
C PRO A 5 -10.01 26.00 5.65
N ASP A 6 -10.55 27.11 6.17
CA ASP A 6 -10.78 27.33 7.58
C ASP A 6 -11.63 26.16 8.12
N GLU A 7 -11.18 25.59 9.24
CA GLU A 7 -11.82 24.50 10.00
C GLU A 7 -11.63 23.05 9.51
N GLY A 8 -10.41 22.68 9.17
CA GLY A 8 -9.98 21.28 9.29
C GLY A 8 -9.77 20.89 10.76
N ARG A 9 -10.66 20.10 11.37
CA ARG A 9 -10.44 19.56 12.73
C ARG A 9 -9.20 18.67 12.73
N PHE A 10 -8.08 19.19 13.23
CA PHE A 10 -6.87 18.42 13.46
C PHE A 10 -7.00 17.64 14.76
N GLU A 11 -7.40 16.38 14.66
CA GLU A 11 -7.42 15.49 15.82
C GLU A 11 -6.01 14.97 16.08
N ARG A 12 -5.39 15.49 17.15
CA ARG A 12 -4.04 15.08 17.56
C ARG A 12 -4.11 13.89 18.51
N GLY A 13 -3.40 12.83 18.18
CA GLY A 13 -3.30 11.61 18.99
C GLY A 13 -2.40 11.77 20.21
N LYS A 14 -2.08 10.68 20.90
CA LYS A 14 -1.11 10.72 22.01
C LYS A 14 0.30 11.00 21.49
N MET A 15 1.04 11.87 22.17
CA MET A 15 2.45 12.11 21.87
C MET A 15 3.31 10.95 22.36
N ASP A 16 4.20 10.46 21.50
CA ASP A 16 5.19 9.46 21.87
C ASP A 16 6.22 10.09 22.81
N ARG A 17 6.44 9.45 23.97
CA ARG A 17 7.36 9.94 25.00
C ARG A 17 8.83 9.79 24.62
N LEU A 18 9.16 8.83 23.74
CA LEU A 18 10.54 8.58 23.33
C LEU A 18 10.96 9.48 22.16
N THR A 19 10.08 9.65 21.18
CA THR A 19 10.40 10.37 19.93
C THR A 19 9.83 11.78 19.88
N GLY A 20 8.89 12.13 20.76
CA GLY A 20 8.12 13.38 20.68
C GLY A 20 7.15 13.42 19.49
N ALA A 21 7.09 12.36 18.66
CA ALA A 21 6.24 12.31 17.50
C ALA A 21 4.77 12.13 17.91
N GLN A 22 3.87 12.78 17.19
CA GLN A 22 2.43 12.69 17.40
C GLN A 22 1.73 12.49 16.06
N TRP A 23 0.80 11.54 16.00
CA TRP A 23 -0.06 11.39 14.82
C TRP A 23 -1.14 12.47 14.84
N VAL A 24 -1.28 13.18 13.72
CA VAL A 24 -2.33 14.17 13.51
C VAL A 24 -3.22 13.67 12.39
N HIS A 25 -4.51 13.54 12.65
CA HIS A 25 -5.50 13.14 11.66
C HIS A 25 -6.04 14.36 10.93
N VAL A 26 -6.30 14.18 9.64
CA VAL A 26 -6.84 15.19 8.73
C VAL A 26 -8.03 14.62 8.00
N THR A 27 -8.86 15.48 7.40
CA THR A 27 -9.95 14.99 6.56
C THR A 27 -9.42 14.47 5.22
N PRO A 28 -10.15 13.58 4.52
CA PRO A 28 -9.77 13.09 3.20
C PRO A 28 -9.55 14.20 2.16
N GLU A 29 -10.33 15.28 2.25
CA GLU A 29 -10.26 16.43 1.33
C GLU A 29 -8.94 17.17 1.52
N MET A 30 -8.54 17.40 2.77
CA MET A 30 -7.25 18.03 3.11
C MET A 30 -6.07 17.18 2.66
N ALA A 31 -6.16 15.86 2.87
CA ALA A 31 -5.13 14.93 2.42
C ALA A 31 -4.94 15.01 0.90
N ARG A 32 -6.02 15.04 0.11
CA ARG A 32 -5.98 15.10 -1.36
C ARG A 32 -5.52 16.45 -1.91
N ALA A 33 -5.85 17.55 -1.23
CA ALA A 33 -5.44 18.89 -1.63
C ALA A 33 -3.94 19.14 -1.36
N HIS A 34 -3.33 18.38 -0.44
CA HIS A 34 -1.92 18.53 -0.11
C HIS A 34 -1.02 17.95 -1.23
N PRO A 35 0.13 18.60 -1.58
CA PRO A 35 1.05 18.08 -2.61
C PRO A 35 1.54 16.65 -2.33
N GLN A 36 1.70 16.29 -1.05
CA GLN A 36 2.09 14.94 -0.64
C GLN A 36 0.93 13.93 -0.65
N GLY A 37 -0.30 14.40 -0.87
CA GLY A 37 -1.51 13.60 -1.12
C GLY A 37 -1.63 13.04 -2.53
N ASN A 38 -0.67 13.38 -3.40
CA ASN A 38 -0.54 12.80 -4.72
C ASN A 38 0.35 11.54 -4.69
N LEU A 39 0.09 10.62 -5.61
CA LEU A 39 0.88 9.41 -5.78
C LEU A 39 2.35 9.77 -6.02
N SER A 40 3.22 9.30 -5.12
CA SER A 40 4.66 9.44 -5.28
C SER A 40 5.18 8.49 -6.38
N PRO A 41 6.36 8.75 -6.95
CA PRO A 41 7.01 7.79 -7.85
C PRO A 41 7.13 6.38 -7.25
N MET A 42 7.39 6.29 -5.94
CA MET A 42 7.45 5.00 -5.23
C MET A 42 6.10 4.28 -5.22
N LEU A 43 4.99 4.99 -4.98
CA LEU A 43 3.65 4.40 -5.07
C LEU A 43 3.31 3.95 -6.50
N TRP A 44 3.75 4.71 -7.51
CA TRP A 44 3.60 4.30 -8.91
C TRP A 44 4.39 3.03 -9.24
N ILE A 45 5.62 2.90 -8.75
CA ILE A 45 6.41 1.67 -8.89
C ILE A 45 5.65 0.49 -8.27
N ILE A 46 5.07 0.68 -7.07
CA ILE A 46 4.29 -0.37 -6.42
C ILE A 46 3.08 -0.79 -7.28
N VAL A 47 2.35 0.20 -7.81
CA VAL A 47 1.21 -0.03 -8.71
C VAL A 47 1.63 -0.81 -9.96
N ILE A 48 2.70 -0.38 -10.63
CA ILE A 48 3.19 -1.02 -11.86
C ILE A 48 3.58 -2.47 -11.59
N ILE A 49 4.24 -2.75 -10.47
CA ILE A 49 4.64 -4.12 -10.13
C ILE A 49 3.43 -5.00 -9.84
N PHE A 50 2.40 -4.50 -9.13
CA PHE A 50 1.17 -5.26 -8.92
C PHE A 50 0.45 -5.58 -10.23
N VAL A 51 0.34 -4.60 -11.13
CA VAL A 51 -0.27 -4.79 -12.46
C VAL A 51 0.55 -5.76 -13.30
N GLY A 52 1.88 -5.61 -13.30
CA GLY A 52 2.80 -6.49 -14.01
C GLY A 52 2.74 -7.93 -13.51
N ALA A 53 2.72 -8.13 -12.18
CA ALA A 53 2.58 -9.46 -11.58
C ALA A 53 1.22 -10.10 -11.89
N ALA A 54 0.14 -9.31 -11.92
CA ALA A 54 -1.17 -9.82 -12.33
C ALA A 54 -1.20 -10.21 -13.81
N GLY A 55 -0.60 -9.39 -14.68
CA GLY A 55 -0.49 -9.67 -16.11
C GLY A 55 0.38 -10.90 -16.39
N PHE A 56 1.50 -11.05 -15.68
CA PHE A 56 2.36 -12.22 -15.76
C PHE A 56 1.62 -13.50 -15.32
N GLN A 57 0.91 -13.46 -14.18
CA GLN A 57 0.11 -14.60 -13.70
C GLN A 57 -1.01 -14.98 -14.68
N LEU A 58 -1.66 -14.00 -15.32
CA LEU A 58 -2.63 -14.24 -16.39
C LEU A 58 -1.97 -14.88 -17.62
N TRP A 59 -0.79 -14.42 -18.01
CA TRP A 59 -0.05 -14.97 -19.14
C TRP A 59 0.37 -16.42 -18.90
N GLU A 60 0.94 -16.75 -17.73
CA GLU A 60 1.31 -18.13 -17.37
C GLU A 60 0.09 -19.06 -17.40
N THR A 61 -1.05 -18.56 -16.97
CA THR A 61 -2.33 -19.29 -17.00
C THR A 61 -2.75 -19.57 -18.44
N LEU A 62 -2.79 -18.54 -19.28
CA LEU A 62 -3.24 -18.67 -20.67
C LEU A 62 -2.30 -19.57 -21.50
N GLY A 63 -1.02 -19.61 -21.14
CA GLY A 63 -0.03 -20.49 -21.74
C GLY A 63 -0.08 -21.94 -21.24
N GLY A 64 -0.90 -22.27 -20.24
CA GLY A 64 -0.99 -23.62 -19.66
C GLY A 64 0.23 -24.05 -18.83
N VAL A 65 1.11 -23.10 -18.50
CA VAL A 65 2.37 -23.35 -17.77
C VAL A 65 2.22 -23.04 -16.27
N GLY A 66 1.25 -22.18 -15.91
CA GLY A 66 0.99 -21.76 -14.53
C GLY A 66 -0.29 -22.36 -13.95
N ARG A 67 -0.31 -22.50 -12.62
CA ARG A 67 -1.55 -22.80 -11.89
C ARG A 67 -2.39 -21.53 -11.78
N PHE A 68 -3.59 -21.58 -12.34
CA PHE A 68 -4.44 -20.42 -12.37
C PHE A 68 -5.04 -20.11 -11.00
N SER A 69 -4.90 -18.86 -10.55
CA SER A 69 -5.63 -18.33 -9.41
C SER A 69 -6.29 -17.01 -9.76
N TRP A 70 -7.58 -17.06 -10.10
CA TRP A 70 -8.42 -15.88 -10.26
C TRP A 70 -8.36 -14.97 -9.04
N VAL A 71 -8.32 -15.56 -7.84
CA VAL A 71 -8.23 -14.83 -6.57
C VAL A 71 -6.94 -14.01 -6.53
N GLY A 72 -5.79 -14.61 -6.86
CA GLY A 72 -4.51 -13.92 -6.88
C GLY A 72 -4.46 -12.74 -7.86
N VAL A 73 -5.01 -12.93 -9.07
CA VAL A 73 -5.08 -11.87 -10.08
C VAL A 73 -5.99 -10.72 -9.62
N VAL A 74 -7.18 -11.04 -9.13
CA VAL A 74 -8.16 -10.04 -8.65
C VAL A 74 -7.60 -9.26 -7.46
N LEU A 75 -6.93 -9.92 -6.52
CA LEU A 75 -6.33 -9.23 -5.36
C LEU A 75 -5.22 -8.26 -5.78
N LYS A 76 -4.33 -8.67 -6.70
CA LYS A 76 -3.26 -7.81 -7.23
C LYS A 76 -3.83 -6.59 -7.96
N LEU A 77 -4.74 -6.81 -8.91
CA LEU A 77 -5.35 -5.73 -9.69
C LEU A 77 -6.21 -4.82 -8.80
N GLY A 78 -6.99 -5.40 -7.89
CA GLY A 78 -7.76 -4.65 -6.91
C GLY A 78 -6.86 -3.77 -6.04
N THR A 79 -5.72 -4.28 -5.59
CA THR A 79 -4.74 -3.52 -4.81
C THR A 79 -4.21 -2.34 -5.62
N ALA A 80 -3.78 -2.60 -6.87
CA ALA A 80 -3.31 -1.54 -7.76
C ALA A 80 -4.36 -0.45 -8.01
N ILE A 81 -5.62 -0.85 -8.26
CA ILE A 81 -6.74 0.07 -8.46
C ILE A 81 -6.97 0.92 -7.22
N LEU A 82 -7.06 0.32 -6.04
CA LEU A 82 -7.29 1.06 -4.79
C LEU A 82 -6.14 2.03 -4.46
N LEU A 83 -4.89 1.66 -4.78
CA LEU A 83 -3.74 2.55 -4.66
C LEU A 83 -3.90 3.77 -5.59
N VAL A 84 -4.21 3.56 -6.87
CA VAL A 84 -4.40 4.65 -7.85
C VAL A 84 -5.58 5.55 -7.45
N LEU A 85 -6.67 4.97 -6.99
CA LEU A 85 -7.85 5.70 -6.52
C LEU A 85 -7.65 6.41 -5.18
N ARG A 86 -6.49 6.22 -4.52
CA ARG A 86 -6.20 6.78 -3.19
C ARG A 86 -7.29 6.39 -2.17
N ALA A 87 -7.77 5.14 -2.28
CA ALA A 87 -8.83 4.63 -1.44
C ALA A 87 -8.26 4.10 -0.12
N PRO A 88 -8.91 4.35 1.04
CA PRO A 88 -8.37 3.99 2.35
C PRO A 88 -8.18 2.48 2.55
N TYR A 89 -8.93 1.67 1.80
CA TYR A 89 -8.85 0.20 1.85
C TYR A 89 -7.63 -0.39 1.10
N ALA A 90 -6.81 0.43 0.43
CA ALA A 90 -5.65 -0.05 -0.31
C ALA A 90 -4.66 -0.82 0.58
N LEU A 91 -4.38 -0.32 1.80
CA LEU A 91 -3.49 -1.00 2.74
C LEU A 91 -4.09 -2.35 3.19
N VAL A 92 -5.38 -2.40 3.47
CA VAL A 92 -6.05 -3.64 3.88
C VAL A 92 -5.95 -4.69 2.78
N LEU A 93 -6.18 -4.30 1.52
CA LEU A 93 -6.10 -5.23 0.40
C LEU A 93 -4.65 -5.70 0.15
N ALA A 94 -3.66 -4.81 0.31
CA ALA A 94 -2.24 -5.18 0.26
C ALA A 94 -1.85 -6.19 1.37
N MET A 95 -2.41 -6.03 2.58
CA MET A 95 -2.22 -7.00 3.67
C MET A 95 -2.87 -8.35 3.36
N VAL A 96 -4.08 -8.35 2.78
CA VAL A 96 -4.76 -9.57 2.33
C VAL A 96 -3.93 -10.26 1.24
N GLN A 97 -3.37 -9.50 0.29
CA GLN A 97 -2.47 -10.00 -0.74
C GLN A 97 -1.22 -10.64 -0.12
N LEU A 98 -0.62 -10.03 0.91
CA LEU A 98 0.52 -10.61 1.62
C LEU A 98 0.19 -11.97 2.24
N ILE A 99 -0.91 -12.05 2.97
CA ILE A 99 -1.37 -13.31 3.59
C ILE A 99 -1.62 -14.36 2.50
N PHE A 100 -2.27 -13.97 1.41
CA PHE A 100 -2.56 -14.85 0.29
C PHE A 100 -1.29 -15.37 -0.39
N SER A 101 -0.29 -14.51 -0.59
CA SER A 101 1.01 -14.90 -1.17
C SER A 101 1.75 -15.89 -0.27
N VAL A 102 1.76 -15.68 1.06
CA VAL A 102 2.36 -16.62 2.02
C VAL A 102 1.62 -17.96 2.00
N PHE A 103 0.28 -17.93 2.04
CA PHE A 103 -0.54 -19.13 2.01
C PHE A 103 -0.30 -19.95 0.73
N THR A 104 -0.27 -19.28 -0.42
CA THR A 104 -0.01 -19.89 -1.73
C THR A 104 1.36 -20.56 -1.75
N LEU A 105 2.39 -19.84 -1.30
CA LEU A 105 3.76 -20.37 -1.25
C LEU A 105 3.86 -21.61 -0.35
N ALA A 106 3.24 -21.57 0.83
CA ALA A 106 3.24 -22.69 1.78
C ALA A 106 2.49 -23.91 1.22
N THR A 107 1.34 -23.69 0.59
CA THR A 107 0.50 -24.77 0.03
C THR A 107 1.21 -25.52 -1.10
N PHE A 108 2.02 -24.81 -1.90
CA PHE A 108 2.69 -25.38 -3.06
C PHE A 108 4.17 -25.68 -2.84
N LEU A 109 4.62 -25.71 -1.59
CA LEU A 109 6.00 -25.99 -1.25
C LEU A 109 6.50 -27.35 -1.78
N ALA A 110 5.64 -28.36 -1.75
CA ALA A 110 5.94 -29.72 -2.22
C ALA A 110 6.06 -29.83 -3.75
N ASP A 111 5.42 -28.93 -4.49
CA ASP A 111 5.46 -28.88 -5.96
C ASP A 111 6.71 -28.16 -6.49
N GLY A 112 7.55 -27.65 -5.58
CA GLY A 112 8.70 -26.81 -5.90
C GLY A 112 8.36 -25.32 -5.80
N ILE A 113 9.28 -24.55 -5.25
CA ILE A 113 9.10 -23.10 -5.09
C ILE A 113 9.50 -22.38 -6.38
N SER A 114 8.56 -21.65 -6.97
CA SER A 114 8.88 -20.72 -8.06
C SER A 114 9.74 -19.55 -7.54
N PRO A 115 10.92 -19.28 -8.14
CA PRO A 115 11.72 -18.10 -7.78
C PRO A 115 10.93 -16.80 -7.94
N PHE A 116 10.04 -16.73 -8.94
CA PHE A 116 9.16 -15.58 -9.13
C PHE A 116 8.22 -15.38 -7.95
N ALA A 117 7.65 -16.45 -7.38
CA ALA A 117 6.77 -16.36 -6.21
C ALA A 117 7.51 -15.83 -4.97
N ILE A 118 8.80 -16.17 -4.80
CA ILE A 118 9.63 -15.62 -3.72
C ILE A 118 9.86 -14.12 -3.93
N VAL A 119 10.25 -13.71 -5.15
CA VAL A 119 10.48 -12.30 -5.49
C VAL A 119 9.20 -11.49 -5.29
N GLU A 120 8.07 -12.02 -5.74
CA GLU A 120 6.75 -11.40 -5.53
C GLU A 120 6.45 -11.24 -4.04
N LEU A 121 6.64 -12.29 -3.23
CA LEU A 121 6.40 -12.22 -1.79
C LEU A 121 7.29 -11.16 -1.11
N ILE A 122 8.59 -11.12 -1.42
CA ILE A 122 9.52 -10.10 -0.90
C ILE A 122 9.01 -8.71 -1.28
N PHE A 123 8.61 -8.52 -2.54
CA PHE A 123 8.06 -7.25 -3.00
C PHE A 123 6.79 -6.87 -2.22
N VAL A 124 5.85 -7.80 -2.04
CA VAL A 124 4.60 -7.52 -1.30
C VAL A 124 4.90 -7.16 0.15
N ILE A 125 5.86 -7.82 0.80
CA ILE A 125 6.32 -7.44 2.15
C ILE A 125 6.82 -6.00 2.16
N LEU A 126 7.73 -5.64 1.24
CA LEU A 126 8.29 -4.29 1.16
C LEU A 126 7.22 -3.24 0.86
N ALA A 127 6.28 -3.54 -0.04
CA ALA A 127 5.17 -2.67 -0.37
C ALA A 127 4.28 -2.43 0.86
N VAL A 128 3.91 -3.49 1.59
CA VAL A 128 3.14 -3.39 2.83
C VAL A 128 3.87 -2.58 3.89
N SER A 129 5.14 -2.87 4.14
CA SER A 129 5.97 -2.11 5.10
C SER A 129 5.99 -0.62 4.75
N TYR A 130 6.20 -0.29 3.46
CA TYR A 130 6.16 1.09 2.99
C TYR A 130 4.78 1.73 3.19
N LEU A 131 3.69 1.04 2.87
CA LEU A 131 2.32 1.53 3.04
C LEU A 131 1.95 1.74 4.52
N MET A 132 2.52 0.95 5.42
CA MET A 132 2.27 1.06 6.87
C MET A 132 3.06 2.20 7.51
N GLU A 133 4.34 2.35 7.16
CA GLU A 133 5.25 3.25 7.87
C GLU A 133 5.50 4.56 7.15
N GLY A 134 5.41 4.59 5.82
CA GLY A 134 5.72 5.77 5.03
C GLY A 134 4.80 6.95 5.35
N ASP A 135 5.37 8.15 5.46
CA ASP A 135 4.58 9.35 5.76
C ASP A 135 3.55 9.65 4.68
N ARG A 136 3.94 9.52 3.40
CA ARG A 136 3.04 9.76 2.26
C ARG A 136 1.89 8.75 2.20
N PRO A 137 2.11 7.42 2.24
CA PRO A 137 1.03 6.46 2.35
C PRO A 137 0.09 6.70 3.54
N ASN A 138 0.63 7.04 4.71
CA ASN A 138 -0.19 7.35 5.88
C ASN A 138 -1.07 8.58 5.65
N LEU A 139 -0.56 9.62 4.98
CA LEU A 139 -1.37 10.78 4.62
C LEU A 139 -2.46 10.42 3.59
N ILE A 140 -2.10 9.69 2.53
CA ILE A 140 -2.99 9.38 1.40
C ILE A 140 -4.10 8.42 1.81
N TYR A 141 -3.78 7.31 2.47
CA TYR A 141 -4.72 6.20 2.69
C TYR A 141 -5.29 6.16 4.11
N ARG A 142 -4.60 6.79 5.08
CA ARG A 142 -5.01 6.76 6.50
C ARG A 142 -5.31 8.16 7.03
N HIS A 143 -5.23 9.17 6.16
CA HIS A 143 -5.52 10.57 6.45
C HIS A 143 -4.84 11.05 7.75
N ARG A 144 -3.56 10.70 7.91
CA ARG A 144 -2.78 11.08 9.10
C ARG A 144 -1.32 11.33 8.75
N PHE A 145 -0.69 12.25 9.47
CA PHE A 145 0.75 12.56 9.34
C PHE A 145 1.42 12.64 10.72
N ARG A 146 2.76 12.52 10.77
CA ARG A 146 3.53 12.70 12.00
C ARG A 146 3.90 14.18 12.16
N SER A 147 3.53 14.77 13.29
CA SER A 147 4.11 16.03 13.74
C SER A 147 5.22 15.76 14.74
N TYR A 148 6.35 16.43 14.57
CA TYR A 148 7.46 16.42 15.52
C TYR A 148 7.45 17.72 16.34
N PRO A 149 8.04 17.73 17.55
CA PRO A 149 8.24 18.97 18.29
C PRO A 149 9.04 19.94 17.41
N LYS A 150 8.67 21.23 17.38
CA LYS A 150 9.56 22.24 16.81
C LYS A 150 10.81 22.23 17.70
N GLY A 151 11.95 21.86 17.14
CA GLY A 151 13.23 22.08 17.82
C GLY A 151 13.35 23.58 18.10
N GLU A 152 13.56 23.93 19.36
CA GLU A 152 14.00 25.26 19.78
C GLU A 152 15.44 25.51 19.34
#